data_AF-A0A924BHX7-F1
#
_entry.id   AF-A0A924BHX7-F1
#
_cell.length_a   1.000
_cell.length_b   1.000
_cell.length_c   1.000
_cell.angle_alpha   90.00
_cell.angle_beta   90.00
_cell.angle_gamma   90.00
#
_symmetry.space_group_name_H-M   'P 1'
#
loop_
_entity.id
_entity.type
_entity.pdbx_description
1 polymer ?
#
loop_
_entity_poly.entity_id
_entity_poly.type
_entity_poly.pdbx_seq_one_letter_code
_entity_poly.pdbx_strand_id
1 'polypeptide(L)'
;MSSTTVRVSNTIRDKIRDISESHGVSIQDVIEKAINFYENKLFLEDLNNAYAKSKKNNDDDLWDSTLMDGLEDEEWDKSGKVIKKGSKNA
;
A
#
# COMPACT_ATOMS: atom_id res chain seq x y z
N MET A 1 -6.99 -18.15 -22.15
CA MET A 1 -7.82 -17.15 -21.45
C MET A 1 -9.18 -17.08 -22.12
N SER A 2 -10.26 -16.99 -21.35
CA SER A 2 -11.62 -16.78 -21.88
C SER A 2 -11.81 -15.32 -22.24
N SER A 3 -12.26 -15.04 -23.46
CA SER A 3 -12.63 -13.68 -23.89
C SER A 3 -14.13 -13.45 -23.70
N THR A 4 -14.51 -12.23 -23.35
CA THR A 4 -15.91 -11.77 -23.32
C THR A 4 -16.03 -10.43 -24.04
N THR A 5 -17.23 -10.09 -24.50
CA THR A 5 -17.50 -8.82 -25.20
C THR A 5 -18.25 -7.87 -24.28
N VAL A 6 -17.64 -6.74 -23.94
CA VAL A 6 -18.26 -5.67 -23.15
C VAL A 6 -18.67 -4.53 -24.08
N ARG A 7 -19.91 -4.06 -23.97
CA ARG A 7 -20.36 -2.86 -24.70
C ARG A 7 -19.76 -1.62 -24.06
N VAL A 8 -19.15 -0.77 -24.88
CA VAL A 8 -18.65 0.55 -24.52
C VAL A 8 -19.08 1.57 -25.57
N SER A 9 -19.00 2.86 -25.26
CA SER A 9 -19.22 3.89 -26.29
C SER A 9 -18.11 3.84 -27.34
N ASN A 10 -18.42 4.29 -28.57
CA ASN A 10 -17.42 4.38 -29.64
C ASN A 10 -16.22 5.24 -29.23
N THR A 11 -16.46 6.34 -28.50
CA THR A 11 -15.40 7.22 -27.98
C THR A 11 -14.44 6.49 -27.04
N ILE A 12 -14.93 5.59 -26.19
CA ILE A 12 -14.07 4.81 -25.28
C ILE A 12 -13.25 3.80 -26.10
N ARG A 13 -13.90 3.10 -27.03
CA ARG A 13 -13.21 2.15 -27.92
C ARG A 13 -12.07 2.83 -28.69
N ASP A 14 -12.33 4.01 -29.26
CA ASP A 14 -11.34 4.75 -30.04
C ASP A 14 -10.15 5.17 -29.15
N LYS A 15 -10.41 5.70 -27.95
CA LYS A 15 -9.34 6.02 -26.98
C LYS A 15 -8.48 4.81 -26.61
N ILE A 16 -9.11 3.65 -26.37
CA ILE A 16 -8.36 2.42 -26.03
C ILE A 16 -7.50 1.99 -27.22
N ARG A 17 -8.03 2.10 -28.44
CA ARG A 17 -7.27 1.81 -29.66
C ARG A 17 -6.07 2.75 -29.82
N ASP A 18 -6.27 4.05 -29.63
CA ASP A 18 -5.18 5.03 -29.75
C ASP A 18 -4.05 4.76 -28.74
N ILE A 19 -4.38 4.35 -27.52
CA ILE A 19 -3.40 3.94 -26.49
C ILE A 19 -2.70 2.64 -26.91
N SER A 20 -3.46 1.66 -27.40
CA SER A 20 -2.92 0.39 -27.89
C SER A 20 -1.91 0.60 -29.02
N GLU A 21 -2.25 1.44 -30.01
CA GLU A 21 -1.41 1.76 -31.16
C GLU A 21 -0.15 2.55 -30.77
N SER A 22 -0.30 3.56 -29.89
CA SER A 22 0.82 4.40 -29.46
C SER A 22 1.84 3.67 -28.58
N HIS A 23 1.41 2.68 -27.81
CA HIS A 23 2.27 1.91 -26.91
C HIS A 23 2.63 0.52 -27.44
N GLY A 24 2.13 0.11 -28.60
CA GLY A 24 2.42 -1.20 -29.20
C GLY A 24 1.94 -2.38 -28.36
N VAL A 25 0.86 -2.19 -27.60
CA VAL A 25 0.27 -3.22 -26.71
C VAL A 25 -1.12 -3.59 -27.19
N SER A 26 -1.66 -4.73 -26.76
CA SER A 26 -3.02 -5.11 -27.19
C SER A 26 -4.10 -4.28 -26.48
N ILE A 27 -5.27 -4.14 -27.11
CA ILE A 27 -6.47 -3.53 -26.49
C ILE A 27 -6.80 -4.19 -25.15
N GLN A 28 -6.63 -5.51 -25.05
CA GLN A 28 -6.86 -6.25 -23.81
C GLN A 28 -5.87 -5.81 -22.72
N ASP A 29 -4.57 -5.69 -23.03
CA ASP A 29 -3.56 -5.23 -22.07
C ASP A 29 -3.85 -3.81 -21.57
N VAL A 30 -4.35 -2.93 -22.44
CA VAL A 30 -4.74 -1.57 -22.05
C VAL A 30 -5.88 -1.62 -21.03
N ILE A 31 -6.89 -2.45 -21.28
CA ILE A 31 -8.04 -2.60 -20.37
C ILE A 31 -7.59 -3.20 -19.03
N GLU A 32 -6.81 -4.28 -19.05
CA GLU A 32 -6.30 -4.91 -17.82
C GLU A 32 -5.48 -3.94 -16.97
N LYS A 33 -4.56 -3.19 -17.61
CA LYS A 33 -3.78 -2.15 -16.90
C LYS A 33 -4.66 -1.04 -16.35
N ALA A 34 -5.67 -0.59 -17.10
CA ALA A 34 -6.58 0.45 -16.65
C ALA A 34 -7.42 0.02 -15.44
N ILE A 35 -7.91 -1.22 -15.43
CA ILE A 35 -8.66 -1.77 -14.29
C ILE A 35 -7.76 -1.91 -13.07
N ASN A 36 -6.58 -2.51 -13.21
CA ASN A 36 -5.63 -2.66 -12.10
C ASN A 36 -5.25 -1.30 -11.50
N PHE A 37 -5.04 -0.28 -12.35
CA PHE A 37 -4.78 1.08 -11.88
C PHE A 37 -5.95 1.65 -11.07
N TYR A 38 -7.18 1.46 -11.56
CA TYR A 38 -8.38 1.95 -10.88
C TYR A 38 -8.62 1.23 -9.55
N GLU A 39 -8.44 -0.09 -9.49
CA GLU A 39 -8.54 -0.88 -8.26
C GLU A 39 -7.52 -0.42 -7.21
N ASN A 40 -6.25 -0.26 -7.60
CA ASN A 40 -5.20 0.24 -6.71
C ASN A 40 -5.51 1.65 -6.19
N LYS A 41 -6.05 2.52 -7.06
CA LYS A 41 -6.47 3.85 -6.66
C LYS A 41 -7.58 3.79 -5.60
N LEU A 42 -8.63 3.01 -5.83
CA LEU A 42 -9.72 2.84 -4.87
C LEU A 42 -9.23 2.29 -3.54
N PHE A 43 -8.36 1.27 -3.57
CA PHE A 43 -7.75 0.71 -2.37
C PHE A 43 -7.00 1.76 -1.56
N LEU A 44 -6.18 2.59 -2.21
CA LEU A 44 -5.44 3.67 -1.54
C LEU A 44 -6.36 4.75 -0.98
N GLU A 45 -7.45 5.09 -1.69
CA GLU A 45 -8.46 6.03 -1.20
C GLU A 45 -9.14 5.49 0.07
N ASP A 46 -9.52 4.22 0.08
CA ASP A 46 -10.11 3.55 1.24
C ASP A 46 -9.13 3.46 2.42
N LEU A 47 -7.87 3.10 2.16
CA LEU A 47 -6.81 3.06 3.17
C LEU A 47 -6.59 4.44 3.79
N ASN A 48 -6.48 5.48 2.97
CA ASN A 48 -6.31 6.86 3.45
C ASN A 48 -7.50 7.31 4.30
N ASN A 49 -8.73 6.96 3.89
CA ASN A 49 -9.93 7.25 4.66
C ASN A 49 -9.96 6.51 6.00
N ALA A 50 -9.54 5.24 6.04
CA ALA A 50 -9.42 4.45 7.26
C ALA A 50 -8.35 5.02 8.20
N TYR A 51 -7.18 5.36 7.66
CA TYR A 51 -6.09 5.99 8.41
C TYR A 51 -6.51 7.34 8.99
N ALA A 52 -7.17 8.20 8.20
CA ALA A 52 -7.69 9.48 8.68
C ALA A 52 -8.73 9.33 9.81
N LYS A 53 -9.57 8.28 9.76
CA LYS A 53 -10.51 7.95 10.84
C LYS A 53 -9.77 7.46 12.09
N SER A 54 -8.76 6.60 11.93
CA SER A 54 -7.91 6.11 13.04
C SER A 54 -7.24 7.26 13.78
N LYS A 55 -6.58 8.15 13.02
CA LYS A 55 -5.89 9.33 13.55
C LYS A 55 -6.80 10.27 14.33
N LYS A 56 -8.07 10.38 13.96
CA LYS A 56 -9.06 11.21 14.67
C LYS A 56 -9.48 10.61 16.02
N ASN A 57 -9.31 9.31 16.20
CA ASN A 57 -9.70 8.59 17.42
C ASN A 57 -8.56 8.45 18.43
N ASN A 58 -7.37 9.02 18.17
CA ASN A 58 -6.21 9.05 19.07
C ASN A 58 -5.67 7.67 19.53
N ASP A 59 -5.99 6.59 18.83
CA ASP A 59 -5.37 5.27 19.08
C ASP A 59 -3.86 5.29 18.80
N ASP A 60 -3.38 6.22 17.99
CA ASP A 60 -1.97 6.37 17.61
C ASP A 60 -1.05 6.51 18.86
N ASP A 61 -1.47 7.19 19.93
CA ASP A 61 -0.65 7.37 21.14
C ASP A 61 -0.43 6.04 21.91
N LEU A 62 -1.42 5.14 21.87
CA LEU A 62 -1.33 3.82 22.49
C LEU A 62 -0.44 2.88 21.66
N TRP A 63 -0.55 2.94 20.33
CA TRP A 63 0.30 2.15 19.43
C TRP A 63 1.73 2.69 19.32
N ASP A 64 1.94 4.00 19.43
CA ASP A 64 3.29 4.60 19.47
C ASP A 64 4.11 4.06 20.65
N SER A 65 3.46 3.73 21.76
CA SER A 65 4.14 3.15 22.93
C SER A 65 4.71 1.75 22.68
N THR A 66 4.18 1.00 21.69
CA THR A 66 4.66 -0.33 21.33
C THR A 66 5.68 -0.30 20.18
N LEU A 67 5.96 0.87 19.60
CA LEU A 67 6.91 1.03 18.49
C LEU A 67 8.34 0.59 18.87
N MET A 68 8.66 0.64 20.17
CA MET A 68 9.94 0.22 20.74
C MET A 68 9.91 -1.19 21.35
N ASP A 69 8.78 -1.89 21.31
CA ASP A 69 8.68 -3.24 21.86
C ASP A 69 9.53 -4.23 21.04
N GLY A 70 10.41 -4.97 21.71
CA GLY A 70 11.38 -5.87 21.07
C GLY A 70 12.57 -5.16 20.41
N LEU A 71 12.59 -3.82 20.37
CA LEU A 71 13.79 -3.03 20.14
C LEU A 71 14.52 -2.87 21.47
N GLU A 72 15.14 -3.96 21.87
CA GLU A 72 16.10 -3.96 22.94
C GLU A 72 17.26 -3.04 22.56
N ASP A 73 17.40 -1.95 23.30
CA ASP A 73 18.72 -1.47 23.63
C ASP A 73 19.30 -2.56 24.60
N GLU A 74 19.59 -3.75 24.07
CA GLU A 74 20.10 -4.98 24.71
C GLU A 74 21.60 -5.07 24.95
N GLU A 75 22.12 -5.06 26.18
CA GLU A 75 23.40 -5.73 26.46
C GLU A 75 23.15 -6.99 27.30
N TRP A 76 23.65 -8.13 26.82
CA TRP A 76 23.42 -9.46 27.39
C TRP A 76 24.72 -10.01 28.01
N ASP A 77 24.66 -10.58 29.22
CA ASP A 77 25.82 -11.24 29.83
C ASP A 77 26.09 -12.63 29.23
N LYS A 78 27.28 -13.18 29.51
CA LYS A 78 27.76 -14.48 29.00
C LYS A 78 26.93 -15.69 29.51
N SER A 79 26.01 -15.45 30.42
CA SER A 79 25.08 -16.41 31.02
C SER A 79 23.66 -16.28 30.44
N GLY A 80 23.46 -15.41 29.46
CA GLY A 80 22.17 -15.21 28.78
C GLY A 80 21.20 -14.34 29.57
N LYS A 81 21.70 -13.47 30.46
CA LYS A 81 20.87 -12.57 31.26
C LYS A 81 21.05 -11.11 30.82
N VAL A 82 19.95 -10.38 30.71
CA VAL A 82 19.93 -8.95 30.32
C VAL A 82 20.62 -8.09 31.39
N ILE A 83 21.61 -7.30 30.98
CA ILE A 83 22.34 -6.31 31.78
C ILE A 83 21.90 -4.94 31.25
N LYS A 84 21.12 -4.20 32.05
CA LYS A 84 20.46 -2.92 31.67
C LYS A 84 21.19 -2.08 30.61
N LYS A 85 20.45 -1.54 29.64
CA LYS A 85 20.90 -0.35 28.89
C LYS A 85 20.13 0.87 29.33
N GLY A 86 20.88 1.90 29.66
CA GLY A 86 20.39 3.12 30.26
C GLY A 86 21.44 3.76 31.15
N SER A 87 22.57 4.16 30.57
CA SER A 87 23.35 5.26 31.12
C SER A 87 23.22 6.44 30.18
N LYS A 88 22.50 7.46 30.65
CA LYS A 88 22.54 8.81 30.08
C LYS A 88 24.01 9.26 30.07
N ASN A 89 24.54 9.60 28.90
CA ASN A 89 25.79 10.36 28.84
C ASN A 89 25.49 11.82 29.22
N ALA A 90 26.19 12.30 30.25
CA ALA A 90 26.63 13.69 30.37
C ALA A 90 28.08 13.76 29.87
#